data_AF-A0A925QRE2-F1
#
_entry.id   AF-A0A925QRE2-F1
#
_cell.length_a   1.000
_cell.length_b   1.000
_cell.length_c   1.000
_cell.angle_alpha   90.00
_cell.angle_beta   90.00
_cell.angle_gamma   90.00
#
_symmetry.space_group_name_H-M   'P 1'
#
loop_
_entity.id
_entity.type
_entity.pdbx_description
1 polymer ?
#
loop_
_entity_poly.entity_id
_entity_poly.type
_entity_poly.pdbx_seq_one_letter_code
_entity_poly.pdbx_strand_id
1 'polypeptide(L)' 'MNSAEGRAFSDACDQCHTLPDPKRHTADEWPKVIERMQKNLRWVGVVSASDDARNPQRLKVEEIITFLRRNSRGR' A
#
# COMPACT_ATOMS: atom_id res chain seq x y z
N MET A 1 2.85 13.80 2.16
CA MET A 1 2.23 12.99 3.24
C MET A 1 1.22 13.75 4.13
N ASN A 2 1.01 15.07 4.01
CA ASN A 2 0.24 15.83 5.02
C ASN A 2 -1.30 15.64 4.99
N SER A 3 -1.83 14.63 4.31
CA SER A 3 -3.27 14.32 4.24
C SER A 3 -3.57 12.98 4.91
N ALA A 4 -4.85 12.70 5.19
CA ALA A 4 -5.25 11.41 5.76
C ALA A 4 -4.83 10.25 4.84
N GLU A 5 -5.00 10.42 3.54
CA GLU A 5 -4.64 9.43 2.52
C GLU A 5 -3.11 9.25 2.41
N GLY A 6 -2.35 10.33 2.57
CA GLY A 6 -0.89 10.28 2.57
C GLY A 6 -0.32 9.56 3.80
N ARG A 7 -0.97 9.70 4.97
CA ARG A 7 -0.62 8.93 6.18
C ARG A 7 -0.99 7.47 6.04
N ALA A 8 -2.21 7.18 5.55
CA ALA A 8 -2.62 5.80 5.26
C ALA A 8 -1.65 5.10 4.31
N PHE A 9 -1.13 5.82 3.31
CA PHE A 9 -0.09 5.32 2.41
C PHE A 9 1.24 5.06 3.11
N SER A 10 1.76 6.02 3.91
CA SER A 10 3.04 5.82 4.61
C SER A 10 2.97 4.65 5.58
N ASP A 11 1.96 4.69 6.46
CA ASP A 11 1.81 3.75 7.57
C ASP A 11 1.61 2.32 7.06
N ALA A 12 1.01 2.15 5.88
CA ALA A 12 0.79 0.84 5.27
C ALA A 12 2.01 0.32 4.49
N CYS A 13 2.69 1.18 3.73
CA CYS A 13 3.64 0.74 2.71
C CYS A 13 5.11 0.76 3.14
N ASP A 14 5.47 1.38 4.27
CA ASP A 14 6.85 1.39 4.79
C ASP A 14 7.20 0.22 5.71
N GLN A 15 6.21 -0.60 6.06
CA GLN A 15 6.36 -1.65 7.08
C GLN A 15 7.25 -2.81 6.66
N CYS A 16 7.32 -3.09 5.36
CA CYS A 16 8.06 -4.24 4.83
C CYS A 16 9.26 -3.83 3.99
N HIS A 17 9.24 -2.64 3.39
CA HIS A 17 10.31 -2.11 2.54
C HIS A 17 10.09 -0.61 2.31
N THR A 18 11.02 0.07 1.63
CA THR A 18 10.88 1.49 1.26
C THR A 18 9.58 1.79 0.51
N LEU A 19 9.02 2.98 0.75
CA LEU A 19 7.80 3.44 0.08
C LEU A 19 7.92 3.41 -1.45
N PRO A 20 6.90 2.91 -2.18
CA PRO A 20 6.90 2.97 -3.64
C PRO A 20 6.71 4.40 -4.12
N ASP A 21 7.37 4.78 -5.22
CA ASP A 21 7.14 6.06 -5.89
C ASP A 21 5.73 6.08 -6.52
N PRO A 22 4.82 7.00 -6.12
CA PRO A 22 3.49 7.13 -6.70
C PRO A 22 3.49 7.42 -8.21
N LYS A 23 4.60 7.94 -8.76
CA LYS A 23 4.75 8.21 -10.20
C LYS A 23 5.15 6.98 -11.02
N ARG A 24 5.39 5.82 -10.40
CA ARG A 24 5.76 4.60 -11.13
C ARG A 24 4.62 4.03 -11.99
N HIS A 25 3.36 4.32 -11.64
CA HIS A 25 2.17 3.83 -12.32
C HIS A 25 1.20 4.97 -12.64
N THR A 26 0.28 4.74 -13.59
CA THR A 26 -0.83 5.65 -13.90
C THR A 26 -1.95 5.52 -12.85
N ALA A 27 -2.86 6.51 -12.80
CA ALA A 27 -4.00 6.48 -11.89
C ALA A 27 -4.88 5.23 -12.07
N ASP A 28 -4.98 4.68 -13.27
CA ASP A 28 -5.85 3.53 -13.54
C ASP A 28 -5.15 2.19 -13.29
N GLU A 29 -3.81 2.18 -13.25
CA GLU A 29 -3.01 0.99 -12.91
C GLU A 29 -2.96 0.73 -11.40
N TRP A 30 -3.00 1.77 -10.58
CA TRP A 30 -2.80 1.68 -9.13
C TRP A 30 -3.72 0.69 -8.40
N PRO A 31 -5.04 0.61 -8.67
CA PRO A 31 -5.92 -0.37 -8.04
C PRO A 31 -5.42 -1.81 -8.22
N LYS A 32 -4.98 -2.18 -9.43
CA LYS A 32 -4.47 -3.52 -9.73
C LYS A 32 -3.13 -3.81 -9.04
N VAL A 33 -2.28 -2.79 -8.90
CA VAL A 33 -1.02 -2.91 -8.15
C VAL A 33 -1.28 -3.18 -6.67
N ILE A 34 -2.25 -2.48 -6.07
CA ILE A 34 -2.63 -2.69 -4.67
C ILE A 34 -3.25 -4.06 -4.45
N GLU A 35 -4.09 -4.55 -5.37
CA GLU A 35 -4.62 -5.93 -5.30
C GLU A 35 -3.50 -6.98 -5.25
N ARG A 36 -2.45 -6.80 -6.07
CA ARG A 36 -1.27 -7.67 -6.04
C ARG A 36 -0.53 -7.56 -4.69
N MET A 37 -0.37 -6.36 -4.14
CA MET A 37 0.27 -6.19 -2.83
C MET A 37 -0.52 -6.88 -1.72
N GLN A 38 -1.85 -6.82 -1.72
CA GLN A 38 -2.65 -7.56 -0.74
C GLN A 38 -2.44 -9.08 -0.82
N LYS A 39 -2.28 -9.63 -2.03
CA LYS A 39 -1.94 -11.06 -2.21
C LYS A 39 -0.55 -11.37 -1.66
N ASN A 40 0.43 -10.49 -1.90
CA ASN A 40 1.78 -10.64 -1.35
C ASN A 40 1.80 -10.56 0.18
N LEU A 41 1.04 -9.64 0.79
CA LEU A 41 0.93 -9.52 2.25
C LEU A 41 0.33 -10.76 2.89
N ARG A 42 -0.68 -11.38 2.26
CA ARG A 42 -1.21 -12.67 2.69
C ARG A 42 -0.14 -13.76 2.62
N TRP A 43 0.64 -13.81 1.54
CA TRP A 43 1.72 -14.79 1.40
C TRP A 43 2.84 -14.59 2.44
N VAL A 44 3.26 -13.34 2.67
CA VAL A 44 4.21 -13.00 3.74
C VAL A 44 3.64 -13.41 5.10
N GLY A 45 2.36 -13.13 5.38
CA GLY A 45 1.71 -13.57 6.63
C GLY A 45 1.71 -15.10 6.82
N VAL A 46 1.59 -15.87 5.73
CA VAL A 46 1.67 -17.35 5.77
C VAL A 46 3.11 -17.84 6.00
N VAL A 47 4.08 -17.27 5.30
CA VAL A 47 5.50 -17.66 5.45
C VAL A 47 6.08 -17.19 6.78
N SER A 48 5.62 -16.05 7.29
CA SER A 48 5.98 -15.45 8.56
C SER A 48 5.04 -15.85 9.70
N ALA A 49 4.24 -16.92 9.56
CA ALA A 49 3.35 -17.47 10.59
C ALA A 49 4.10 -18.02 11.84
N SER A 50 5.27 -17.49 12.14
CA SER A 50 5.85 -17.37 13.46
C SER A 50 5.11 -16.26 14.24
N ASP A 51 3.89 -16.51 14.71
CA ASP A 51 3.14 -15.75 15.75
C ASP A 51 3.35 -14.22 15.84
N ASP A 52 3.52 -13.54 14.70
CA ASP A 52 3.86 -12.13 14.72
C ASP A 52 2.58 -11.29 14.72
N ALA A 53 2.17 -10.90 15.93
CA ALA A 53 1.11 -9.94 16.20
C ALA A 53 1.34 -8.55 15.57
N ARG A 54 2.43 -8.33 14.81
CA ARG A 54 2.66 -7.14 13.96
C ARG A 54 1.82 -7.12 12.66
N ASN A 55 1.10 -8.18 12.32
CA ASN A 55 0.28 -8.27 11.10
C ASN A 55 -1.26 -8.11 11.24
N PRO A 56 -1.83 -7.23 12.10
CA PRO A 56 -3.23 -6.84 12.00
C PRO A 56 -3.34 -5.47 11.33
N GLN A 57 -2.63 -5.26 10.22
CA GLN A 57 -2.69 -3.98 9.52
C GLN A 57 -3.96 -3.96 8.69
N ARG A 58 -5.01 -3.38 9.28
CA ARG A 58 -6.25 -3.07 8.60
C ARG A 58 -5.97 -1.97 7.58
N LEU A 59 -5.50 -2.37 6.40
CA LEU A 59 -5.17 -1.45 5.31
C LEU A 59 -6.38 -0.59 4.97
N LYS A 60 -6.18 0.73 4.99
CA LYS A 60 -7.16 1.68 4.49
C LYS A 60 -7.05 1.78 2.96
N VAL A 61 -7.43 0.70 2.28
CA VAL A 61 -7.19 0.49 0.84
C VAL A 61 -7.70 1.65 -0.01
N GLU A 62 -8.91 2.14 0.26
CA GLU A 62 -9.50 3.24 -0.51
C GLU A 62 -8.74 4.56 -0.34
N GLU A 63 -8.27 4.86 0.88
CA GLU A 63 -7.45 6.04 1.15
C GLU A 63 -6.10 5.91 0.42
N ILE A 64 -5.47 4.73 0.46
CA ILE A 64 -4.21 4.45 -0.23
C ILE A 64 -4.35 4.60 -1.75
N ILE A 65 -5.40 4.02 -2.35
CA ILE A 65 -5.68 4.15 -3.78
C ILE A 65 -5.94 5.61 -4.13
N THR A 66 -6.73 6.33 -3.34
CA THR A 66 -6.99 7.76 -3.55
C THR A 66 -5.69 8.57 -3.56
N PHE A 67 -4.77 8.31 -2.62
CA PHE A 67 -3.46 8.97 -2.60
C PHE A 67 -2.65 8.65 -3.85
N LEU A 68 -2.57 7.38 -4.25
CA LEU A 68 -1.75 6.95 -5.38
C LEU A 68 -2.26 7.48 -6.72
N ARG A 69 -3.59 7.46 -6.94
CA ARG A 69 -4.21 8.08 -8.13
C ARG A 69 -3.98 9.58 -8.16
N ARG A 70 -4.05 10.24 -7.00
CA ARG A 70 -3.78 11.68 -6.85
C ARG A 70 -2.32 12.02 -7.16
N ASN A 71 -1.37 11.11 -7.04
CA ASN A 71 0.05 11.40 -7.20
C ASN A 71 0.70 10.63 -8.36
N SER A 72 -0.13 10.06 -9.25
CA SER A 72 0.33 9.25 -10.37
C SER A 72 1.04 10.06 -11.45
N ARG A 73 1.75 9.35 -12.34
CA ARG A 73 2.33 9.94 -13.53
C ARG A 73 1.26 10.58 -14.42
N GLY A 74 1.58 11.74 -15.00
CA GLY A 74 0.75 12.40 -16.03
C GLY A 74 -0.45 13.17 -15.49
N ARG A 75 -0.36 13.66 -14.25
CA ARG A 75 -1.36 14.56 -13.67
C ARG A 75 -1.12 16.01 -14.09
#